data_AF-A0A9D0XJK0-F1
#
_entry.id   AF-A0A9D0XJK0-F1
#
_cell.length_a   1.000
_cell.length_b   1.000
_cell.length_c   1.000
_cell.angle_alpha   90.00
_cell.angle_beta   90.00
_cell.angle_gamma   90.00
#
_symmetry.space_group_name_H-M   'P 1'
#
loop_
_entity.id
_entity.type
_entity.pdbx_description
1 polymer ?
#
loop_
_entity_poly.entity_id
_entity_poly.type
_entity_poly.pdbx_seq_one_letter_code
_entity_poly.pdbx_strand_id
1 'polypeptide(L)'
;MVINALLILQIQQLKLTQFKNYSSAVFDFDPQLNCIVGKNGIGKTNLLDAIHYLAMCKSHFSIADKNVILHGKDFFRLEGHFSDKENKEVIVIKLPRGKRKVVERNAVPYKKLIQHIGLIPVVMIAPDDTKLATEGAELRRRFMDTAMAQM
;
A
#
# COMPACT_ATOMS: atom_id res chain seq x y z
N MET A 1 22.66 24.56 -7.97
CA MET A 1 22.12 23.65 -6.95
C MET A 1 21.31 22.59 -7.68
N VAL A 2 21.95 21.48 -8.04
CA VAL A 2 21.28 20.37 -8.75
C VAL A 2 20.37 19.72 -7.72
N ILE A 3 19.05 19.86 -7.90
CA ILE A 3 18.09 19.01 -7.20
C ILE A 3 18.39 17.61 -7.72
N ASN A 4 19.12 16.81 -6.93
CA ASN A 4 19.20 15.37 -7.16
C ASN A 4 17.76 14.90 -7.30
N ALA A 5 17.38 14.44 -8.50
CA ALA A 5 16.11 13.78 -8.68
C ALA A 5 16.11 12.61 -7.70
N LEU A 6 15.27 12.69 -6.66
CA LEU A 6 15.08 11.57 -5.74
C LEU A 6 14.77 10.35 -6.62
N LEU A 7 15.59 9.31 -6.54
CA LEU A 7 15.28 8.03 -7.18
C LEU A 7 14.07 7.46 -6.42
N ILE A 8 12.88 7.59 -7.02
CA ILE A 8 11.62 7.12 -6.43
C ILE A 8 11.31 5.75 -7.03
N LEU A 9 11.10 4.77 -6.17
CA LEU A 9 10.62 3.45 -6.55
C LEU A 9 9.20 3.55 -7.14
N GLN A 10 9.06 3.15 -8.40
CA GLN A 10 7.80 3.12 -9.13
C GLN A 10 7.24 1.71 -9.15
N ILE A 11 5.95 1.54 -8.86
CA ILE A 11 5.29 0.26 -9.02
C ILE A 11 5.23 -0.12 -10.50
N GLN A 12 5.67 -1.34 -10.82
CA GLN A 12 5.63 -1.92 -12.16
C GLN A 12 4.52 -2.97 -12.26
N GLN A 13 4.36 -3.75 -11.20
CA GLN A 13 3.36 -4.81 -11.15
C GLN A 13 2.85 -5.02 -9.72
N LEU A 14 1.57 -5.33 -9.60
CA LEU A 14 0.90 -5.73 -8.37
C LEU A 14 0.20 -7.06 -8.54
N LYS A 15 0.45 -8.00 -7.63
CA LYS A 15 -0.28 -9.26 -7.52
C LYS A 15 -1.07 -9.28 -6.22
N LEU A 16 -2.34 -9.62 -6.33
CA LEU A 16 -3.29 -9.73 -5.23
C LEU A 16 -3.74 -11.18 -5.10
N THR A 17 -3.84 -11.68 -3.87
CA THR A 17 -4.47 -12.98 -3.60
C THR A 17 -5.28 -12.87 -2.32
N GLN A 18 -6.59 -13.14 -2.43
CA GLN A 18 -7.55 -13.13 -1.33
C GLN A 18 -7.54 -11.81 -0.52
N PHE A 19 -7.42 -10.68 -1.22
CA PHE A 19 -7.37 -9.35 -0.64
C PHE A 19 -8.70 -8.62 -0.89
N LYS A 20 -9.44 -8.33 0.19
CA LYS A 20 -10.75 -7.67 0.18
C LYS A 20 -11.72 -8.31 -0.80
N ASN A 21 -12.01 -7.70 -1.95
CA ASN A 21 -12.91 -8.25 -2.96
C ASN A 21 -12.18 -8.96 -4.13
N TYR A 22 -10.85 -9.07 -4.07
CA TYR A 22 -10.04 -9.78 -5.06
C TYR A 22 -9.70 -11.19 -4.59
N SER A 23 -10.15 -12.22 -5.32
CA SER A 23 -9.71 -13.61 -5.13
C SER A 23 -8.29 -13.82 -5.64
N SER A 24 -8.02 -13.40 -6.86
CA SER A 24 -6.69 -13.31 -7.47
C SER A 24 -6.71 -12.25 -8.57
N ALA A 25 -5.68 -11.42 -8.67
CA ALA A 25 -5.52 -10.46 -9.76
C ALA A 25 -4.05 -10.06 -9.95
N VAL A 26 -3.68 -9.70 -11.18
CA VAL A 26 -2.38 -9.14 -11.53
C VAL A 26 -2.61 -7.88 -12.34
N PHE A 27 -1.90 -6.81 -12.00
CA PHE A 27 -1.97 -5.52 -12.68
C PHE A 27 -0.56 -5.06 -13.01
N ASP A 28 -0.34 -4.68 -14.26
CA ASP A 28 0.86 -3.99 -14.71
C ASP A 28 0.58 -2.48 -14.76
N PHE A 29 1.58 -1.68 -14.43
CA PHE A 29 1.46 -0.22 -14.31
C PHE A 29 2.40 0.49 -15.28
N ASP A 30 1.91 1.58 -15.85
CA ASP A 30 2.71 2.53 -16.59
C ASP A 30 3.59 3.36 -15.61
N PRO A 31 4.84 3.71 -15.96
CA PRO A 31 5.72 4.48 -15.08
C PRO A 31 5.24 5.92 -14.80
N GLN A 32 4.28 6.46 -15.56
CA GLN A 32 3.81 7.83 -15.42
C GLN A 32 2.42 7.92 -14.80
N LEU A 33 1.38 7.59 -15.56
CA LEU A 33 0.00 7.83 -15.16
C LEU A 33 -0.84 6.56 -15.36
N ASN A 34 -1.53 6.16 -14.30
CA ASN A 34 -2.41 5.01 -14.31
C ASN A 34 -3.83 5.42 -13.93
N CYS A 35 -4.77 5.23 -14.85
CA CYS A 35 -6.18 5.55 -14.64
C CYS A 35 -6.96 4.26 -14.37
N ILE A 36 -7.44 4.08 -13.14
CA ILE A 36 -8.25 2.92 -12.76
C ILE A 36 -9.73 3.28 -12.96
N VAL A 37 -10.36 2.69 -13.99
CA VAL A 37 -11.76 2.97 -14.37
C VAL A 37 -12.67 1.76 -14.17
N GLY A 38 -13.97 2.01 -14.04
CA GLY A 38 -14.98 0.96 -13.89
C GLY A 38 -16.15 1.39 -13.00
N LYS A 39 -17.17 0.53 -12.89
CA LYS A 39 -18.35 0.79 -12.06
C LYS A 39 -18.00 0.90 -10.57
N ASN A 40 -18.86 1.54 -9.79
CA ASN A 40 -18.70 1.59 -8.33
C ASN A 40 -18.82 0.18 -7.73
N GLY A 41 -18.07 -0.09 -6.66
CA GLY A 41 -18.03 -1.40 -6.00
C GLY A 41 -17.14 -2.46 -6.66
N ILE A 42 -16.57 -2.22 -7.84
CA ILE A 42 -15.76 -3.23 -8.56
C ILE A 42 -14.37 -3.49 -7.94
N GLY A 43 -13.92 -2.63 -7.00
CA GLY A 43 -12.66 -2.80 -6.29
C GLY A 43 -11.58 -1.75 -6.55
N LYS A 44 -11.85 -0.70 -7.33
CA LYS A 44 -10.88 0.39 -7.64
C LYS A 44 -10.18 0.94 -6.37
N THR A 45 -10.97 1.25 -5.35
CA THR A 45 -10.48 1.72 -4.05
C THR A 45 -9.67 0.66 -3.30
N ASN A 46 -10.01 -0.61 -3.45
CA ASN A 46 -9.26 -1.72 -2.86
C ASN A 46 -7.93 -1.97 -3.58
N LEU A 47 -7.87 -1.72 -4.88
CA LEU A 47 -6.62 -1.74 -5.65
C LEU A 47 -5.66 -0.66 -5.15
N LEU A 48 -6.14 0.58 -4.97
CA LEU A 48 -5.33 1.67 -4.38
C LEU A 48 -4.91 1.35 -2.94
N ASP A 49 -5.80 0.78 -2.14
CA ASP A 49 -5.49 0.39 -0.77
C ASP A 49 -4.45 -0.72 -0.71
N ALA A 50 -4.39 -1.64 -1.68
CA ALA A 50 -3.34 -2.65 -1.75
C ALA A 50 -1.95 -2.02 -1.99
N ILE A 51 -1.86 -1.00 -2.84
CA ILE A 51 -0.61 -0.25 -3.08
C ILE A 51 -0.20 0.49 -1.80
N HIS A 52 -1.13 1.19 -1.14
CA HIS A 52 -0.89 1.82 0.15
C HIS A 52 -0.45 0.81 1.21
N TYR A 53 -1.07 -0.37 1.24
CA TYR A 53 -0.74 -1.43 2.18
C TYR A 53 0.70 -1.92 1.96
N LEU A 54 1.14 -2.09 0.71
CA LEU A 54 2.52 -2.44 0.39
C LEU A 54 3.53 -1.40 0.88
N ALA A 55 3.19 -0.11 0.90
CA ALA A 55 4.06 0.95 1.40
C ALA A 55 4.03 1.07 2.93
N MET A 56 2.84 1.02 3.54
CA MET A 56 2.64 1.37 4.96
C MET A 56 2.48 0.16 5.88
N CYS A 57 2.49 -1.05 5.32
CA CYS A 57 2.14 -2.29 6.01
C CYS A 57 0.75 -2.30 6.65
N LYS A 58 -0.13 -1.35 6.33
CA LYS A 58 -1.48 -1.23 6.91
C LYS A 58 -2.44 -0.65 5.87
N SER A 59 -3.71 -1.00 6.01
CA SER A 59 -4.77 -0.44 5.17
C SER A 59 -4.99 1.02 5.56
N HIS A 60 -5.32 1.84 4.56
CA HIS A 60 -5.78 3.21 4.75
C HIS A 60 -7.22 3.22 5.27
N PHE A 61 -8.08 2.35 4.72
CA PHE A 61 -9.52 2.33 5.03
C PHE A 61 -9.92 1.38 6.17
N SER A 62 -9.06 0.43 6.55
CA SER A 62 -9.38 -0.57 7.57
C SER A 62 -8.38 -0.54 8.71
N ILE A 63 -8.88 -0.50 9.94
CA ILE A 63 -8.04 -0.46 11.14
C ILE A 63 -7.45 -1.84 11.46
N ALA A 64 -8.17 -2.93 11.15
CA ALA A 64 -7.77 -4.29 11.53
C ALA A 64 -7.38 -5.13 10.31
N ASP A 65 -6.15 -5.64 10.30
CA ASP A 65 -5.62 -6.42 9.17
C ASP A 65 -6.45 -7.67 8.82
N LYS A 66 -7.11 -8.27 9.81
CA LYS A 66 -8.01 -9.42 9.59
C LYS A 66 -9.20 -9.08 8.67
N ASN A 67 -9.62 -7.82 8.63
CA ASN A 67 -10.74 -7.36 7.80
C ASN A 67 -10.33 -7.17 6.33
N VAL A 68 -9.04 -7.30 6.04
CA VAL A 68 -8.47 -7.19 4.69
C VAL A 68 -8.44 -8.53 3.98
N ILE A 69 -8.52 -9.65 4.72
CA ILE A 69 -8.67 -10.99 4.14
C ILE A 69 -10.03 -11.09 3.44
N LEU A 70 -10.04 -11.59 2.21
CA LEU A 70 -11.27 -11.88 1.47
C LEU A 70 -12.20 -12.78 2.30
N HIS A 71 -13.48 -12.44 2.34
CA HIS A 71 -14.46 -13.15 3.15
C HIS A 71 -14.47 -14.65 2.85
N GLY A 72 -14.50 -15.47 3.91
CA GLY A 72 -14.45 -16.94 3.81
C GLY A 72 -13.08 -17.50 3.44
N LYS A 73 -12.01 -16.69 3.44
CA LYS A 73 -10.63 -17.13 3.26
C LYS A 73 -9.83 -17.00 4.55
N ASP A 74 -8.71 -17.73 4.59
CA ASP A 74 -7.86 -17.81 5.77
C ASP A 74 -6.51 -17.12 5.61
N PHE A 75 -6.27 -16.42 4.50
CA PHE A 75 -5.08 -15.58 4.35
C PHE A 75 -5.27 -14.51 3.28
N PHE A 76 -4.39 -13.53 3.23
CA PHE A 76 -4.16 -12.72 2.03
C PHE A 76 -2.67 -12.67 1.69
N ARG A 77 -2.38 -12.35 0.42
CA ARG A 77 -1.04 -12.06 -0.05
C ARG A 77 -1.06 -10.88 -1.03
N LEU A 78 -0.13 -9.96 -0.83
CA LEU A 78 0.21 -8.87 -1.76
C LEU A 78 1.66 -9.04 -2.19
N GLU A 79 1.92 -8.83 -3.47
CA GLU A 79 3.28 -8.75 -4.01
C GLU A 79 3.36 -7.56 -4.96
N GLY A 80 4.24 -6.63 -4.66
CA GLY A 80 4.53 -5.49 -5.52
C GLY A 80 5.95 -5.57 -6.06
N HIS A 81 6.07 -5.40 -7.36
CA HIS A 81 7.35 -5.19 -8.03
C HIS A 81 7.54 -3.69 -8.23
N PHE A 82 8.64 -3.17 -7.71
CA PHE A 82 9.00 -1.76 -7.80
C PHE A 82 10.36 -1.60 -8.47
N SER A 83 10.56 -0.50 -9.16
CA SER A 83 11.87 -0.15 -9.71
C SER A 83 12.09 1.35 -9.74
N ASP A 84 13.34 1.76 -9.54
CA ASP A 84 13.84 3.07 -9.95
C ASP A 84 14.86 2.88 -11.09
N LYS A 85 15.69 3.88 -11.39
CA LYS A 85 16.68 3.78 -12.47
C LYS A 85 17.80 2.75 -12.21
N GLU A 86 18.04 2.40 -10.95
CA GLU A 86 19.19 1.62 -10.50
C GLU A 86 18.78 0.34 -9.77
N ASN A 87 17.63 0.34 -9.11
CA ASN A 87 17.21 -0.72 -8.19
C ASN A 87 15.90 -1.37 -8.64
N LYS A 88 15.79 -2.68 -8.37
CA LYS A 88 14.55 -3.44 -8.43
C LYS A 88 14.25 -3.99 -7.05
N GLU A 89 13.01 -3.82 -6.62
CA GLU A 89 12.55 -4.22 -5.29
C GLU A 89 11.29 -5.07 -5.42
N VAL A 90 11.25 -6.18 -4.69
CA VAL A 90 10.06 -7.03 -4.58
C VAL A 90 9.60 -7.01 -3.13
N ILE A 91 8.42 -6.45 -2.91
CA ILE A 91 7.79 -6.38 -1.58
C ILE A 91 6.66 -7.39 -1.52
N VAL A 92 6.70 -8.28 -0.54
CA VAL A 92 5.66 -9.27 -0.30
C VAL A 92 5.09 -9.09 1.10
N ILE A 93 3.77 -8.98 1.20
CA ILE A 93 3.04 -8.98 2.47
C ILE A 93 2.09 -10.17 2.50
N LYS A 94 2.18 -10.96 3.55
CA LYS A 94 1.29 -12.11 3.77
C LYS A 94 0.78 -12.14 5.19
N LEU A 95 -0.51 -12.46 5.33
CA LEU A 95 -1.15 -12.64 6.63
C LEU A 95 -2.08 -13.84 6.58
N PRO A 96 -1.68 -14.98 7.15
CA PRO A 96 -2.60 -16.04 7.51
C PRO A 96 -3.45 -15.62 8.71
N ARG A 97 -4.71 -16.04 8.72
CA ARG A 97 -5.68 -15.77 9.77
C ARG A 97 -5.20 -16.34 11.10
N GLY A 98 -5.29 -15.53 12.14
CA GLY A 98 -4.82 -15.89 13.48
C GLY A 98 -3.29 -15.96 13.63
N LYS A 99 -2.51 -15.70 12.57
CA LYS A 99 -1.05 -15.64 12.63
C LYS A 99 -0.55 -14.20 12.52
N ARG A 100 0.73 -14.00 12.80
CA ARG A 100 1.39 -12.70 12.65
C ARG A 100 1.60 -12.40 11.16
N LYS A 101 1.39 -11.13 10.79
CA LYS A 101 1.73 -10.59 9.47
C LYS A 101 3.23 -10.68 9.21
N VAL A 102 3.59 -11.06 8.00
CA VAL A 102 4.99 -11.12 7.52
C VAL A 102 5.13 -10.16 6.34
N VAL A 103 6.19 -9.34 6.37
CA VAL A 103 6.57 -8.41 5.31
C VAL A 103 7.99 -8.76 4.89
N GLU A 104 8.20 -8.95 3.60
CA GLU A 104 9.45 -9.37 2.98
C GLU A 104 9.88 -8.36 1.94
N ARG A 105 11.17 -8.01 1.94
CA ARG A 105 11.85 -7.27 0.87
C ARG A 105 12.83 -8.22 0.22
N ASN A 106 12.70 -8.44 -1.09
CA ASN A 106 13.53 -9.37 -1.87
C ASN A 106 13.66 -10.75 -1.20
N ALA A 107 12.51 -11.31 -0.79
CA ALA A 107 12.38 -12.58 -0.06
C ALA A 107 13.00 -12.63 1.36
N VAL A 108 13.54 -11.52 1.87
CA VAL A 108 14.06 -11.42 3.24
C VAL A 108 13.01 -10.78 4.15
N PRO A 109 12.56 -11.48 5.23
CA PRO A 109 11.55 -10.95 6.13
C PRO A 109 12.10 -9.86 7.05
N TYR A 110 11.32 -8.80 7.26
CA TYR A 110 11.62 -7.78 8.25
C TYR A 110 11.44 -8.30 9.68
N LYS A 111 12.37 -7.95 10.57
CA LYS A 111 12.24 -8.24 12.02
C LYS A 111 11.20 -7.34 12.67
N LYS A 112 11.16 -6.07 12.27
CA LYS A 112 10.19 -5.06 12.73
C LYS A 112 9.60 -4.36 11.52
N LEU A 113 8.26 -4.25 11.49
CA LEU A 113 7.55 -3.61 10.36
C LEU A 113 7.96 -2.15 10.13
N ILE A 114 8.36 -1.43 11.18
CA ILE A 114 8.83 -0.05 11.08
C ILE A 114 10.04 0.10 10.14
N GLN A 115 10.85 -0.94 9.98
CA GLN A 115 12.02 -0.93 9.08
C GLN A 115 11.63 -0.88 7.59
N HIS A 116 10.36 -1.13 7.28
CA HIS A 116 9.81 -1.03 5.93
C HIS A 116 9.30 0.38 5.61
N ILE A 117 8.86 1.13 6.63
CA ILE A 117 8.24 2.44 6.45
C ILE A 117 9.30 3.41 5.91
N GLY A 118 8.92 4.19 4.88
CA GLY A 118 9.80 5.11 4.16
C GLY A 118 10.49 4.51 2.93
N LEU A 119 10.49 3.18 2.76
CA LEU A 119 11.06 2.55 1.57
C LEU A 119 10.29 2.92 0.28
N ILE A 120 8.97 2.89 0.36
CA ILE A 120 8.07 3.26 -0.74
C ILE A 120 7.28 4.48 -0.27
N PRO A 121 7.66 5.70 -0.67
CA PRO A 121 6.90 6.89 -0.32
C PRO A 121 5.52 6.81 -0.97
N VAL A 122 4.47 7.06 -0.19
CA VAL A 122 3.09 7.02 -0.68
C VAL A 122 2.27 8.14 -0.06
N VAL A 123 1.51 8.83 -0.91
CA VAL A 123 0.47 9.76 -0.50
C VAL A 123 -0.84 9.25 -1.06
N MET A 124 -1.83 9.07 -0.18
CA MET A 124 -3.17 8.66 -0.54
C MET A 124 -4.11 9.82 -0.30
N ILE A 125 -4.85 10.22 -1.34
CA ILE A 125 -5.89 11.24 -1.27
C ILE A 125 -7.23 10.54 -1.49
N ALA A 126 -8.14 10.69 -0.54
CA ALA A 126 -9.47 10.08 -0.53
C ALA A 126 -10.57 11.15 -0.43
N PRO A 127 -11.81 10.88 -0.90
CA PRO A 127 -12.92 11.84 -0.81
C PRO A 127 -13.22 12.34 0.62
N ASP A 128 -13.00 11.48 1.61
CA ASP A 128 -13.20 11.80 3.02
C ASP A 128 -12.16 12.80 3.55
N ASP A 129 -11.08 13.09 2.80
CA ASP A 129 -10.06 14.08 3.17
C ASP A 129 -10.58 15.51 3.17
N THR A 130 -11.77 15.76 2.62
CA THR A 130 -12.49 17.04 2.83
C THR A 130 -12.65 17.36 4.33
N LYS A 131 -12.72 16.32 5.18
CA LYS A 131 -12.71 16.45 6.65
C LYS A 131 -11.41 17.03 7.20
N LEU A 132 -10.29 16.95 6.50
CA LEU A 132 -9.06 17.65 6.93
C LEU A 132 -9.25 19.17 6.95
N ALA A 133 -10.07 19.69 6.04
CA ALA A 133 -10.41 21.11 5.95
C ALA A 133 -11.50 21.52 6.94
N THR A 134 -12.48 20.64 7.22
CA THR A 134 -13.69 20.99 7.98
C THR A 134 -13.74 20.45 9.41
N GLU A 135 -13.00 19.40 9.75
CA GLU A 135 -13.00 18.80 11.10
C GLU A 135 -11.78 19.25 11.95
N GLY A 136 -11.76 18.80 13.21
CA GLY A 136 -10.81 19.23 14.24
C GLY A 136 -9.34 18.87 13.97
N ALA A 137 -8.43 19.48 14.74
CA ALA A 137 -6.97 19.39 14.55
C ALA A 137 -6.37 17.97 14.70
N GLU A 138 -7.12 16.99 15.21
CA GLU A 138 -6.65 15.61 15.34
C GLU A 138 -6.43 14.94 13.99
N LEU A 139 -7.36 15.11 13.03
CA LEU A 139 -7.26 14.49 11.71
C LEU A 139 -6.04 15.01 10.94
N ARG A 140 -5.82 16.35 11.00
CA ARG A 140 -4.63 17.00 10.41
C ARG A 140 -3.32 16.52 11.03
N ARG A 141 -3.27 16.36 12.35
CA ARG A 141 -2.09 15.80 13.04
C ARG A 141 -1.79 14.38 12.56
N ARG A 142 -2.78 13.49 12.52
CA ARG A 142 -2.59 12.11 12.02
C ARG A 142 -2.10 12.05 10.58
N PHE A 143 -2.60 12.93 9.70
CA PHE A 143 -2.13 13.05 8.33
C PHE A 143 -0.65 13.47 8.28
N MET A 144 -0.29 14.55 8.99
CA MET A 144 1.09 15.03 9.06
C MET A 144 2.04 14.01 9.69
N ASP A 145 1.65 13.38 10.80
CA ASP A 145 2.44 12.36 11.48
C ASP A 145 2.73 11.17 10.55
N THR A 146 1.74 10.78 9.72
CA THR A 146 1.91 9.69 8.75
C THR A 146 2.87 10.08 7.63
N ALA A 147 2.82 11.33 7.16
CA ALA A 147 3.75 11.82 6.16
C ALA A 147 5.18 11.96 6.72
N MET A 148 5.33 12.47 7.94
CA MET A 148 6.62 12.60 8.62
C MET A 148 7.23 11.23 8.97
N ALA A 149 6.41 10.23 9.29
CA ALA A 149 6.90 8.88 9.57
C ALA A 149 7.54 8.18 8.36
N GLN A 150 7.33 8.69 7.14
CA GLN A 150 7.95 8.20 5.92
C GLN A 150 9.29 8.90 5.59
N MET A 151 9.64 9.99 6.27
CA MET A 151 10.86 10.78 6.02
C MET A 151 12.09 10.21 6.74
#